data_AF-A0A3N5UFE3-F1
#
_entry.id   AF-A0A3N5UFE3-F1
#
_cell.length_a   1.000
_cell.length_b   1.000
_cell.length_c   1.000
_cell.angle_alpha   90.00
_cell.angle_beta   90.00
_cell.angle_gamma   90.00
#
_symmetry.space_group_name_H-M   'P 1'
#
loop_
_entity.id
_entity.type
_entity.pdbx_description
1 polymer ?
#
loop_
_entity_poly.entity_id
_entity_poly.type
_entity_poly.pdbx_seq_one_letter_code
_entity_poly.pdbx_strand_id
1 'polypeptide(L)' 'MHFAPLPYLDPGSGSFLIQLLIAALLGLGVAVRASWGKIKGWFGVKPKADDEDDEPESK' A
#
# COMPACT_ATOMS: atom_id res chain seq x y z
N MET A 1 47.02 -3.57 15.52
CA MET A 1 45.58 -3.90 15.67
C MET A 1 44.81 -2.95 14.77
N HIS A 2 44.35 -3.41 13.61
CA HIS A 2 43.54 -2.58 12.71
C HIS A 2 42.09 -2.63 13.17
N PHE A 3 41.65 -1.60 13.88
CA PHE A 3 40.24 -1.34 14.10
C PHE A 3 39.67 -0.75 12.81
N ALA A 4 39.04 -1.59 11.98
CA ALA A 4 38.18 -1.09 10.93
C ALA A 4 36.87 -0.64 11.61
N PRO A 5 36.47 0.65 11.51
CA PRO A 5 35.15 1.06 11.97
C PRO A 5 34.12 0.26 11.17
N LEU A 6 33.10 -0.27 11.85
CA LEU A 6 31.93 -0.79 11.16
C LEU A 6 31.47 0.32 10.19
N PRO A 7 31.18 0.01 8.92
CA PRO A 7 30.58 0.97 8.01
C PRO A 7 29.16 1.24 8.53
N TYR A 8 29.09 2.06 9.57
CA TYR A 8 27.88 2.67 10.05
C TYR A 8 27.44 3.53 8.90
N LEU A 9 26.34 3.12 8.30
CA LEU A 9 25.60 3.90 7.32
C LEU A 9 25.66 5.34 7.80
N ASP A 10 26.44 6.16 7.09
CA ASP A 10 26.70 7.58 7.36
C ASP A 10 25.43 8.24 7.93
N PRO A 11 25.47 9.14 8.92
CA PRO A 11 24.29 9.61 9.65
C PRO A 11 23.07 10.02 8.79
N GLY A 12 23.24 10.32 7.50
CA GLY A 12 22.13 10.45 6.52
C GLY A 12 21.67 9.15 5.81
N SER A 13 22.53 8.15 5.62
CA SER A 13 22.26 6.88 4.94
C SER A 13 21.44 5.87 5.76
N GLY A 14 21.59 5.87 7.10
CA GLY A 14 20.85 4.96 7.98
C GLY A 14 19.33 5.17 7.92
N SER A 15 18.88 6.42 7.72
CA SER A 15 17.46 6.78 7.59
C SER A 15 16.87 6.47 6.21
N PHE A 16 17.70 6.34 5.17
CA PHE A 16 17.23 6.07 3.81
C PHE A 16 16.60 4.69 3.67
N LEU A 17 17.16 3.67 4.34
CA LEU A 17 16.60 2.32 4.33
C LEU A 17 15.21 2.28 4.99
N ILE A 18 15.06 2.99 6.10
CA ILE A 18 13.76 3.11 6.80
C ILE A 18 12.76 3.88 5.93
N GLN A 19 13.19 4.96 5.27
CA GLN A 19 12.36 5.71 4.34
C GLN A 19 11.90 4.87 3.15
N LEU A 20 12.79 4.07 2.54
CA LEU A 20 12.44 3.13 1.47
C LEU A 20 11.44 2.08 1.95
N LEU A 21 11.63 1.55 3.17
CA LEU A 21 10.70 0.59 3.74
C LEU A 21 9.31 1.22 3.95
N ILE A 22 9.25 2.43 4.52
CA ILE A 22 7.99 3.16 4.71
C ILE A 22 7.34 3.46 3.35
N ALA A 23 8.10 3.95 2.37
CA ALA A 23 7.59 4.25 1.04
C ALA A 23 7.03 2.99 0.34
N ALA A 24 7.72 1.86 0.46
CA ALA A 24 7.27 0.58 -0.08
C ALA A 24 5.97 0.10 0.58
N LEU A 25 5.87 0.19 1.91
CA LEU A 25 4.66 -0.19 2.65
C LEU A 25 3.46 0.71 2.28
N LEU A 26 3.67 2.02 2.21
CA LEU A 26 2.64 2.97 1.80
C LEU A 26 2.21 2.74 0.34
N GLY A 27 3.17 2.57 -0.57
CA GLY A 27 2.90 2.28 -1.98
C GLY A 27 2.12 0.99 -2.16
N LEU A 28 2.50 -0.08 -1.46
CA LEU A 28 1.78 -1.34 -1.48
C LEU A 28 0.36 -1.20 -0.91
N GLY A 29 0.21 -0.50 0.22
CA GLY A 29 -1.11 -0.25 0.83
C GLY A 29 -2.06 0.49 -0.11
N VAL A 30 -1.58 1.53 -0.78
CA VAL A 30 -2.36 2.28 -1.78
C VAL A 30 -2.67 1.41 -3.00
N ALA A 31 -1.70 0.67 -3.53
CA ALA A 31 -1.90 -0.20 -4.68
C ALA A 31 -2.93 -1.31 -4.41
N VAL A 32 -2.88 -1.92 -3.22
CA VAL A 32 -3.84 -2.94 -2.77
C VAL A 32 -5.24 -2.32 -2.63
N ARG A 33 -5.35 -1.14 -2.01
CA ARG A 33 -6.64 -0.45 -1.86
C ARG A 33 -7.25 -0.05 -3.21
N ALA A 34 -6.45 0.49 -4.13
CA ALA A 34 -6.90 0.82 -5.48
C ALA A 34 -7.32 -0.42 -6.28
N SER A 35 -6.64 -1.55 -6.06
CA SER A 35 -6.89 -2.80 -6.78
C SER A 35 -7.89 -3.74 -6.08
N TRP A 36 -8.51 -3.32 -4.97
CA TRP A 36 -9.35 -4.20 -4.13
C TRP A 36 -10.49 -4.87 -4.92
N GLY A 37 -11.08 -4.17 -5.90
CA GLY A 37 -12.09 -4.75 -6.79
C GLY A 37 -11.56 -5.87 -7.69
N LYS A 38 -10.36 -5.70 -8.25
CA LYS A 38 -9.69 -6.72 -9.07
C LYS A 38 -9.24 -7.92 -8.23
N ILE A 39 -8.69 -7.67 -7.05
CA ILE A 39 -8.30 -8.72 -6.08
C ILE A 39 -9.52 -9.55 -5.70
N LYS A 40 -10.64 -8.90 -5.33
CA LYS A 40 -11.90 -9.60 -5.05
C LYS A 40 -12.40 -10.43 -6.24
N GLY A 41 -12.31 -9.89 -7.45
CA GLY A 41 -12.66 -10.62 -8.67
C GLY A 41 -11.81 -11.86 -8.93
N TRP A 42 -10.49 -11.80 -8.68
CA TRP A 42 -9.59 -12.96 -8.79
C TRP A 42 -9.86 -14.03 -7.73
N PHE A 43 -10.34 -13.64 -6.56
CA PHE A 43 -10.77 -14.56 -5.50
C PHE A 43 -12.21 -15.08 -5.70
N GLY A 44 -12.83 -14.86 -6.86
CA GLY A 44 -14.16 -15.35 -7.19
C GLY A 44 -15.29 -14.64 -6.44
N VAL A 45 -14.98 -13.54 -5.73
CA VAL A 45 -15.99 -12.68 -5.11
C VAL A 45 -16.63 -11.86 -6.23
N LYS A 46 -17.80 -12.30 -6.71
CA LYS A 46 -18.62 -11.48 -7.61
C LYS A 46 -18.95 -10.18 -6.87
N PRO A 47 -18.72 -8.99 -7.47
CA PRO A 47 -19.27 -7.77 -6.92
C PRO A 47 -20.78 -8.00 -6.81
N LYS A 48 -21.33 -7.78 -5.60
CA LYS A 48 -22.76 -7.52 -5.49
C LYS A 48 -22.99 -6.33 -6.42
N ALA A 49 -23.91 -6.47 -7.37
CA ALA A 49 -24.53 -5.29 -7.95
C ALA A 49 -25.10 -4.56 -6.73
N ASP A 50 -24.44 -3.48 -6.34
CA ASP A 50 -25.10 -2.50 -5.50
C ASP A 50 -26.16 -1.93 -6.45
N ASP A 51 -27.38 -2.47 -6.33
CA ASP A 51 -28.56 -1.91 -6.96
C ASP A 51 -28.57 -0.41 -6.63
N GLU A 52 -28.61 0.39 -7.68
CA GLU A 52 -28.85 1.83 -7.63
C GLU A 52 -30.27 2.04 -7.08
N ASP A 53 -30.45 1.93 -5.76
CA ASP A 53 -31.70 2.21 -5.04
C ASP A 53 -31.53 3.47 -4.16
N ASP A 54 -31.06 4.55 -4.79
CA ASP A 54 -31.04 5.90 -4.22
C ASP A 54 -31.85 6.86 -5.11
N GLU A 55 -33.12 6.52 -5.40
CA GLU A 55 -34.16 7.51 -5.72
C GLU A 55 -35.53 7.08 -5.16
N PRO A 56 -35.96 7.63 -4.02
CA PRO A 56 -37.38 7.85 -3.79
C PRO A 56 -37.77 9.31 -4.09
N GLU A 57 -38.71 9.40 -5.03
CA GLU A 57 -39.72 10.45 -5.22
C GLU A 57 -39.38 11.70 -6.07
N SER A 58 -39.77 11.60 -7.34
CA SER A 58 -40.37 12.73 -8.07
C SER A 58 -41.89 12.51 -8.25
N LYS A 59 -42.64 13.56 -7.87
CA LYS A 59 -44.08 13.88 -8.07
C LYS A 59 -45.09 13.49 -7.00
#